data_AF-A0A4R8GJM6-F1
#
_entry.id   AF-A0A4R8GJM6-F1
#
_cell.length_a   1.000
_cell.length_b   1.000
_cell.length_c   1.000
_cell.angle_alpha   90.00
_cell.angle_beta   90.00
_cell.angle_gamma   90.00
#
_symmetry.space_group_name_H-M   'P 1'
#
loop_
_entity.id
_entity.type
_entity.pdbx_description
1 polymer ?
#
loop_
_entity_poly.entity_id
_entity_poly.type
_entity_poly.pdbx_seq_one_letter_code
_entity_poly.pdbx_strand_id
1 'polypeptide(L)'
;MKNQYFSEVCIPIQIPFGFRPAEKEQSDFTFDREDRFIDYRIEKEGQDYDLSMDDNGQWYFFTSFVCDSHDELMLSRQIFRPPYLKNEELPLVDNMENVNLKPLYEGHDKAYGHALALSENLSSVPAFRQARLANYDGTDDPAIIKKIHYIQNEYKGKNTRFISGFETRSFATITENEYYAREIHLPHNARTYLKLFVYFSRYGTLPSQQMMPRFLANLWASAQSLNTAANPALYKEEYIEP
;
A
#
# COMPACT_ATOMS: atom_id res chain seq x y z
N MET A 1 21.59 4.53 9.48
CA MET A 1 21.38 3.38 8.54
C MET A 1 21.06 3.91 7.14
N LYS A 2 21.32 3.16 6.06
CA LYS A 2 20.82 3.54 4.71
C LYS A 2 19.29 3.54 4.78
N ASN A 3 18.63 4.60 4.30
CA ASN A 3 17.17 4.67 4.29
C ASN A 3 16.65 3.57 3.35
N GLN A 4 16.08 2.52 3.92
CA GLN A 4 15.47 1.43 3.18
C GLN A 4 13.95 1.58 3.29
N TYR A 5 13.28 1.52 2.15
CA TYR A 5 11.83 1.54 2.04
C TYR A 5 11.35 0.16 1.62
N PHE A 6 10.14 -0.19 2.02
CA PHE A 6 9.46 -1.40 1.57
C PHE A 6 8.19 -0.98 0.86
N SER A 7 7.93 -1.57 -0.29
CA SER A 7 6.79 -1.28 -1.13
C SER A 7 5.92 -2.52 -1.23
N GLU A 8 4.76 -2.53 -0.59
CA GLU A 8 3.73 -3.52 -0.87
C GLU A 8 2.82 -2.96 -1.96
N VAL A 9 2.65 -3.67 -3.07
CA VAL A 9 1.85 -3.20 -4.20
C VAL A 9 0.74 -4.17 -4.55
N CYS A 10 -0.37 -3.61 -5.03
CA CYS A 10 -1.54 -4.35 -5.46
C CYS A 10 -2.07 -3.78 -6.75
N ILE A 11 -2.29 -4.64 -7.73
CA ILE A 11 -2.83 -4.25 -9.02
C ILE A 11 -4.05 -5.08 -9.39
N PRO A 12 -5.18 -4.45 -9.77
CA PRO A 12 -6.28 -5.15 -10.41
C PRO A 12 -5.81 -5.77 -11.73
N ILE A 13 -6.09 -7.04 -11.95
CA ILE A 13 -5.70 -7.79 -13.16
C ILE A 13 -6.91 -8.34 -13.88
N GLN A 14 -6.72 -8.69 -15.15
CA GLN A 14 -7.67 -9.53 -15.88
C GLN A 14 -7.72 -10.93 -15.24
N ILE A 15 -8.83 -11.65 -15.45
CA ILE A 15 -9.01 -13.01 -14.91
C ILE A 15 -7.82 -13.89 -15.33
N PRO A 16 -7.04 -14.41 -14.37
CA PRO A 16 -5.87 -15.23 -14.67
C PRO A 16 -6.28 -16.64 -15.15
N PHE A 17 -5.32 -17.43 -15.66
CA PHE A 17 -5.52 -18.84 -16.01
C PHE A 17 -4.48 -19.71 -15.27
N GLY A 18 -4.86 -20.93 -14.86
CA GLY A 18 -3.91 -21.94 -14.37
C GLY A 18 -3.45 -21.82 -12.91
N PHE A 19 -4.26 -21.24 -12.03
CA PHE A 19 -3.92 -21.03 -10.60
C PHE A 19 -4.40 -22.15 -9.69
N ARG A 20 -3.76 -22.27 -8.51
CA ARG A 20 -4.19 -23.16 -7.43
C ARG A 20 -4.60 -22.34 -6.21
N PRO A 21 -5.65 -22.73 -5.45
CA PRO A 21 -5.96 -22.10 -4.18
C PRO A 21 -4.74 -22.12 -3.26
N ALA A 22 -4.45 -21.01 -2.59
CA ALA A 22 -3.44 -20.99 -1.54
C ALA A 22 -3.93 -21.82 -0.34
N GLU A 23 -3.02 -22.51 0.34
CA GLU A 23 -3.37 -23.20 1.58
C GLU A 23 -3.79 -22.17 2.64
N LYS A 24 -4.98 -22.34 3.21
CA LYS A 24 -5.44 -21.55 4.36
C LYS A 24 -4.79 -22.11 5.62
N GLU A 25 -3.70 -21.50 6.06
CA GLU A 25 -3.02 -21.91 7.31
C GLU A 25 -3.81 -21.55 8.58
N GLN A 26 -4.68 -20.53 8.53
CA GLN A 26 -5.47 -20.10 9.67
C GLN A 26 -6.72 -19.31 9.27
N SER A 27 -7.71 -19.24 10.17
CA SER A 27 -8.86 -18.35 10.05
C SER A 27 -8.42 -16.89 10.11
N ASP A 28 -8.69 -16.11 9.07
CA ASP A 28 -8.37 -14.69 9.01
C ASP A 28 -9.45 -13.86 9.74
N PHE A 29 -9.12 -13.38 10.94
CA PHE A 29 -10.00 -12.52 11.73
C PHE A 29 -9.95 -11.04 11.32
N THR A 30 -9.15 -10.69 10.32
CA THR A 30 -9.03 -9.30 9.83
C THR A 30 -10.31 -8.86 9.15
N PHE A 31 -10.87 -9.73 8.31
CA PHE A 31 -12.07 -9.44 7.56
C PHE A 31 -13.34 -9.75 8.36
N ASP A 32 -14.42 -9.01 8.07
CA ASP A 32 -15.72 -9.25 8.69
C ASP A 32 -16.41 -10.54 8.19
N ARG A 33 -15.90 -11.13 7.11
CA ARG A 33 -16.29 -12.44 6.56
C ARG A 33 -15.07 -13.18 6.01
N GLU A 34 -15.11 -14.52 6.06
CA GLU A 34 -14.00 -15.38 5.62
C GLU A 34 -13.79 -15.43 4.10
N ASP A 35 -14.75 -14.93 3.32
CA ASP A 35 -14.78 -14.96 1.86
C ASP A 35 -14.59 -13.59 1.21
N ARG A 36 -14.24 -12.55 2.00
CA ARG A 36 -13.94 -11.21 1.44
C ARG A 36 -12.81 -11.23 0.43
N PHE A 37 -11.81 -12.08 0.67
CA PHE A 37 -10.74 -12.37 -0.27
C PHE A 37 -10.46 -13.88 -0.26
N ILE A 38 -10.27 -14.43 -1.45
CA ILE A 38 -9.78 -15.78 -1.66
C ILE A 38 -8.39 -15.67 -2.26
N ASP A 39 -7.39 -16.23 -1.57
CA ASP A 39 -5.99 -16.18 -1.98
C ASP A 39 -5.61 -17.37 -2.85
N TYR A 40 -4.76 -17.11 -3.84
CA TYR A 40 -4.22 -18.06 -4.80
C TYR A 40 -2.72 -17.84 -4.96
N ARG A 41 -2.01 -18.87 -5.42
CA ARG A 41 -0.59 -18.76 -5.75
C ARG A 41 -0.32 -19.19 -7.19
N ILE A 42 0.63 -18.51 -7.81
CA ILE A 42 1.28 -18.95 -9.05
C ILE A 42 2.73 -19.26 -8.68
N GLU A 43 3.16 -20.49 -8.92
CA GLU A 43 4.58 -20.85 -8.86
C GLU A 43 5.15 -20.77 -10.29
N LYS A 44 6.15 -19.93 -10.49
CA LYS A 44 6.87 -19.83 -11.76
C LYS A 44 8.36 -19.68 -11.51
N GLU A 45 9.16 -20.54 -12.15
CA GLU A 45 10.63 -20.52 -12.05
C GLU A 45 11.16 -20.60 -10.60
N GLY A 46 10.44 -21.31 -9.72
CA GLY A 46 10.82 -21.46 -8.31
C GLY A 46 10.49 -20.24 -7.43
N GLN A 47 9.73 -19.27 -7.95
CA GLN A 47 9.20 -18.14 -7.20
C GLN A 47 7.67 -18.23 -7.10
N ASP A 48 7.16 -17.95 -5.90
CA ASP A 48 5.72 -17.84 -5.65
C ASP A 48 5.25 -16.40 -5.84
N TYR A 49 4.09 -16.28 -6.46
CA TYR A 49 3.40 -15.02 -6.76
C TYR A 49 2.00 -15.08 -6.17
N ASP A 50 1.64 -14.03 -5.41
CA ASP A 50 0.39 -13.99 -4.67
C ASP A 50 -0.72 -13.30 -5.47
N LEU A 51 -1.86 -13.98 -5.55
CA LEU A 51 -3.08 -13.48 -6.17
C LEU A 51 -4.20 -13.47 -5.13
N SER A 52 -5.14 -12.54 -5.26
CA SER A 52 -6.39 -12.62 -4.53
C SER A 52 -7.57 -12.28 -5.43
N MET A 53 -8.71 -12.92 -5.18
CA MET A 53 -10.00 -12.55 -5.73
C MET A 53 -10.87 -12.01 -4.59
N ASP A 54 -11.48 -10.84 -4.75
CA ASP A 54 -12.46 -10.35 -3.77
C ASP A 54 -13.85 -10.96 -3.98
N ASP A 55 -14.75 -10.71 -3.02
CA ASP A 55 -16.15 -11.15 -3.04
C ASP A 55 -17.02 -10.47 -4.13
N ASN A 56 -16.48 -9.51 -4.87
CA ASN A 56 -17.11 -8.90 -6.04
C ASN A 56 -16.57 -9.50 -7.36
N GLY A 57 -15.68 -10.51 -7.28
CA GLY A 57 -15.10 -11.20 -8.43
C GLY A 57 -13.94 -10.44 -9.09
N GLN A 58 -13.43 -9.39 -8.45
CA GLN A 58 -12.26 -8.67 -8.95
C GLN A 58 -10.98 -9.41 -8.55
N TRP A 59 -10.08 -9.59 -9.53
CA TRP A 59 -8.79 -10.22 -9.34
C TRP A 59 -7.69 -9.19 -9.12
N TYR A 60 -6.74 -9.53 -8.26
CA TYR A 60 -5.62 -8.71 -7.87
C TYR A 60 -4.33 -9.53 -7.85
N PHE A 61 -3.23 -8.88 -8.23
CA PHE A 61 -1.87 -9.37 -8.05
C PHE A 61 -1.15 -8.56 -6.97
N PHE A 62 -0.55 -9.26 -6.01
CA PHE A 62 0.19 -8.67 -4.90
C PHE A 62 1.67 -9.04 -4.98
N THR A 63 2.53 -8.06 -4.72
CA THR A 63 3.97 -8.29 -4.64
C THR A 63 4.62 -7.23 -3.76
N SER A 64 5.85 -7.49 -3.35
CA SER A 64 6.58 -6.67 -2.39
C SER A 64 7.98 -6.39 -2.90
N PHE A 65 8.45 -5.16 -2.73
CA PHE A 65 9.79 -4.73 -3.13
C PHE A 65 10.52 -4.05 -1.98
N VAL A 66 11.84 -4.19 -1.99
CA VAL A 66 12.74 -3.39 -1.16
C VAL A 66 13.32 -2.30 -2.04
N CYS A 67 13.21 -1.04 -1.62
CA CYS A 67 13.63 0.12 -2.39
C CYS A 67 14.67 0.91 -1.59
N ASP A 68 15.75 1.32 -2.25
CA ASP A 68 16.83 2.10 -1.66
C ASP A 68 16.63 3.62 -1.81
N SER A 69 15.63 4.04 -2.59
CA SER A 69 15.36 5.45 -2.90
C SER A 69 13.86 5.73 -3.09
N HIS A 70 13.48 7.02 -3.08
CA HIS A 70 12.11 7.43 -3.40
C HIS A 70 11.77 7.16 -4.87
N ASP A 71 12.76 7.27 -5.77
CA ASP A 71 12.56 7.03 -7.20
C ASP A 71 12.29 5.54 -7.45
N GLU A 72 13.05 4.64 -6.82
CA GLU A 72 12.76 3.20 -6.85
C GLU A 72 11.38 2.88 -6.27
N LEU A 73 11.01 3.52 -5.15
CA LEU A 73 9.69 3.37 -4.56
C LEU A 73 8.59 3.79 -5.55
N MET A 74 8.72 4.96 -6.18
CA MET A 74 7.80 5.47 -7.20
C MET A 74 7.67 4.52 -8.40
N LEU A 75 8.81 4.02 -8.91
CA LEU A 75 8.86 3.12 -10.07
C LEU A 75 8.34 1.72 -9.75
N SER A 76 8.43 1.28 -8.49
CA SER A 76 7.99 -0.05 -8.05
C SER A 76 6.49 -0.34 -8.28
N ARG A 77 5.67 0.68 -8.49
CA ARG A 77 4.22 0.56 -8.71
C ARG A 77 3.76 0.91 -10.13
N GLN A 78 4.68 1.11 -11.07
CA GLN A 78 4.30 1.36 -12.46
C GLN A 78 3.65 0.12 -13.07
N ILE A 79 2.53 0.28 -13.78
CA ILE A 79 1.76 -0.88 -14.30
C ILE A 79 1.97 -1.17 -15.79
N PHE A 80 2.58 -0.24 -16.51
CA PHE A 80 2.99 -0.41 -17.90
C PHE A 80 4.29 0.37 -18.14
N ARG A 81 5.09 -0.05 -19.12
CA ARG A 81 6.34 0.62 -19.47
C ARG A 81 6.09 1.79 -20.43
N PRO A 82 6.05 3.05 -19.98
CA PRO A 82 5.88 4.17 -20.90
C PRO A 82 7.12 4.36 -21.78
N PRO A 83 7.00 4.99 -22.95
CA PRO A 83 8.13 5.19 -23.87
C PRO A 83 9.32 5.93 -23.26
N TYR A 84 9.07 6.85 -22.31
CA TYR A 84 10.11 7.64 -21.65
C TYR A 84 10.84 6.90 -20.53
N LEU A 85 10.32 5.76 -20.03
CA LEU A 85 10.97 4.89 -19.03
C LEU A 85 11.42 3.55 -19.64
N LYS A 86 11.63 3.51 -20.95
CA LYS A 86 11.95 2.26 -21.67
C LYS A 86 13.21 1.54 -21.14
N ASN A 87 14.15 2.29 -20.58
CA ASN A 87 15.43 1.78 -20.09
C ASN A 87 15.47 1.65 -18.56
N GLU A 88 14.41 2.07 -17.86
CA GLU A 88 14.35 2.02 -16.40
C GLU A 88 13.89 0.63 -15.93
N GLU A 89 14.30 0.24 -14.73
CA GLU A 89 13.81 -0.96 -14.07
C GLU A 89 12.38 -0.71 -13.57
N LEU A 90 11.42 -1.56 -13.99
CA LEU A 90 10.01 -1.44 -13.64
C LEU A 90 9.55 -2.78 -13.04
N PRO A 91 9.91 -3.06 -11.78
CA PRO A 91 9.89 -4.43 -11.26
C PRO A 91 8.49 -5.05 -11.22
N LEU A 92 7.43 -4.24 -11.05
CA LEU A 92 6.05 -4.73 -11.15
C LEU A 92 5.68 -5.14 -12.58
N VAL A 93 6.08 -4.36 -13.59
CA VAL A 93 5.86 -4.70 -15.01
C VAL A 93 6.58 -6.00 -15.33
N ASP A 94 7.85 -6.10 -14.93
CA ASP A 94 8.71 -7.24 -15.21
C ASP A 94 8.17 -8.52 -14.52
N ASN A 95 7.69 -8.42 -13.26
CA ASN A 95 7.02 -9.52 -12.57
C ASN A 95 5.72 -9.95 -13.27
N MET A 96 4.86 -9.01 -13.69
CA MET A 96 3.61 -9.34 -14.38
C MET A 96 3.86 -10.00 -15.74
N GLU A 97 4.83 -9.50 -16.51
CA GLU A 97 5.25 -10.10 -17.78
C GLU A 97 5.77 -11.51 -17.56
N ASN A 98 6.58 -11.73 -16.52
CA ASN A 98 7.04 -13.06 -16.17
C ASN A 98 5.86 -14.01 -15.95
N VAL A 99 4.84 -13.66 -15.16
CA VAL A 99 3.70 -14.56 -14.93
C VAL A 99 2.56 -14.46 -15.96
N ASN A 100 2.78 -13.79 -17.10
CA ASN A 100 1.78 -13.56 -18.14
C ASN A 100 0.48 -12.91 -17.63
N LEU A 101 0.56 -12.07 -16.61
CA LEU A 101 -0.57 -11.33 -16.07
C LEU A 101 -0.74 -10.01 -16.83
N LYS A 102 -2.01 -9.63 -17.04
CA LYS A 102 -2.36 -8.35 -17.68
C LYS A 102 -3.06 -7.44 -16.68
N PRO A 103 -2.59 -6.20 -16.51
CA PRO A 103 -3.28 -5.24 -15.67
C PRO A 103 -4.68 -4.94 -16.22
N LEU A 104 -5.65 -4.75 -15.32
CA LEU A 104 -6.93 -4.18 -15.67
C LEU A 104 -6.78 -2.66 -15.72
N TYR A 105 -6.88 -2.07 -16.92
CA TYR A 105 -6.73 -0.63 -17.07
C TYR A 105 -8.00 0.11 -16.64
N GLU A 106 -7.86 0.95 -15.62
CA GLU A 106 -8.95 1.72 -15.01
C GLU A 106 -8.73 3.24 -15.13
N GLY A 107 -7.94 3.68 -16.11
CA GLY A 107 -7.59 5.09 -16.26
C GLY A 107 -6.43 5.55 -15.37
N HIS A 108 -5.72 4.63 -14.73
CA HIS A 108 -4.53 4.89 -13.92
C HIS A 108 -3.33 4.12 -14.47
N ASP A 109 -2.13 4.68 -14.32
CA ASP A 109 -0.85 4.09 -14.72
C ASP A 109 -0.03 3.55 -13.54
N LYS A 110 -0.53 3.71 -12.32
CA LYS A 110 0.08 3.23 -11.09
C LYS A 110 -0.83 2.23 -10.37
N ALA A 111 -0.21 1.23 -9.76
CA ALA A 111 -0.85 0.27 -8.86
C ALA A 111 -1.17 0.92 -7.51
N TYR A 112 -2.01 0.26 -6.72
CA TYR A 112 -2.18 0.61 -5.31
C TYR A 112 -0.88 0.31 -4.55
N GLY A 113 -0.52 1.16 -3.59
CA GLY A 113 0.76 1.05 -2.89
C GLY A 113 0.66 1.30 -1.40
N HIS A 114 1.45 0.56 -0.63
CA HIS A 114 1.69 0.78 0.79
C HIS A 114 3.20 0.82 1.04
N ALA A 115 3.69 2.03 1.33
CA ALA A 115 5.10 2.24 1.65
C ALA A 115 5.33 2.05 3.15
N LEU A 116 6.40 1.35 3.52
CA LEU A 116 6.91 1.29 4.88
C LEU A 116 8.30 1.91 4.93
N ALA A 117 8.53 2.79 5.91
CA ALA A 117 9.84 3.34 6.21
C ALA A 117 10.19 3.16 7.70
N LEU A 118 11.44 2.78 7.96
CA LEU A 118 12.02 2.81 9.30
C LEU A 118 12.69 4.15 9.55
N SER A 119 12.42 4.75 10.71
CA SER A 119 13.13 5.94 11.18
C SER A 119 13.70 5.72 12.56
N GLU A 120 14.89 6.25 12.84
CA GLU A 120 15.44 6.25 14.21
C GLU A 120 14.67 7.22 15.12
N ASN A 121 14.12 8.29 14.53
CA ASN A 121 13.29 9.28 15.21
C ASN A 121 12.23 9.81 14.23
N LEU A 122 10.96 9.55 14.50
CA LEU A 122 9.85 9.96 13.65
C LEU A 122 9.62 11.47 13.71
N SER A 123 9.90 12.10 14.86
CA SER A 123 9.76 13.55 15.03
C SER A 123 10.75 14.36 14.19
N SER A 124 11.84 13.74 13.72
CA SER A 124 12.80 14.38 12.82
C SER A 124 12.49 14.17 11.34
N VAL A 125 11.48 13.38 10.99
CA VAL A 125 11.05 13.18 9.59
C VAL A 125 10.12 14.33 9.20
N PRO A 126 10.52 15.25 8.31
CA PRO A 126 9.67 16.40 7.97
C PRO A 126 8.37 15.97 7.29
N ALA A 127 7.27 16.70 7.52
CA ALA A 127 5.97 16.46 6.89
C ALA A 127 6.07 16.29 5.36
N PHE A 128 6.94 17.08 4.71
CA PHE A 128 7.22 16.97 3.28
C PHE A 128 7.70 15.56 2.86
N ARG A 129 8.64 14.97 3.61
CA ARG A 129 9.13 13.61 3.32
C ARG A 129 8.08 12.56 3.61
N GLN A 130 7.31 12.74 4.68
CA GLN A 130 6.17 11.88 5.01
C GLN A 130 5.13 11.88 3.88
N ALA A 131 4.83 13.05 3.31
CA ALA A 131 3.92 13.21 2.18
C ALA A 131 4.44 12.48 0.94
N ARG A 132 5.71 12.65 0.58
CA ARG A 132 6.30 11.97 -0.59
C ARG A 132 6.23 10.45 -0.47
N LEU A 133 6.51 9.90 0.72
CA LEU A 133 6.37 8.47 0.98
C LEU A 133 4.92 8.00 0.82
N ALA A 134 3.96 8.73 1.42
CA ALA A 134 2.55 8.36 1.37
C ALA A 134 1.98 8.42 -0.06
N ASN A 135 2.48 9.34 -0.88
CA ASN A 135 2.03 9.54 -2.26
C ASN A 135 2.87 8.79 -3.30
N TYR A 136 3.95 8.12 -2.88
CA TYR A 136 4.92 7.46 -3.76
C TYR A 136 5.53 8.44 -4.79
N ASP A 137 5.82 9.65 -4.33
CA ASP A 137 6.39 10.71 -5.17
C ASP A 137 7.92 10.57 -5.24
N GLY A 138 8.43 10.43 -6.47
CA GLY A 138 9.85 10.47 -6.80
C GLY A 138 10.44 11.86 -6.61
N THR A 139 11.76 12.00 -6.60
CA THR A 139 12.46 13.25 -6.29
C THR A 139 12.11 14.40 -7.24
N ASP A 140 11.71 14.10 -8.47
CA ASP A 140 11.30 15.02 -9.53
C ASP A 140 9.80 15.36 -9.52
N ASP A 141 8.99 14.61 -8.78
CA ASP A 141 7.55 14.85 -8.72
C ASP A 141 7.21 16.19 -8.03
N PRO A 142 6.24 16.95 -8.57
CA PRO A 142 5.80 18.20 -7.98
C PRO A 142 5.03 17.95 -6.68
N ALA A 143 5.38 18.70 -5.63
CA ALA A 143 4.65 18.65 -4.37
C ALA A 143 3.36 19.47 -4.44
N ILE A 144 2.26 18.78 -4.74
CA ILE A 144 0.91 19.37 -4.83
C ILE A 144 0.24 19.43 -3.45
N ILE A 145 0.46 18.40 -2.62
CA ILE A 145 -0.11 18.30 -1.28
C ILE A 145 0.53 19.35 -0.35
N LYS A 146 -0.30 20.04 0.43
CA LYS A 146 0.12 21.10 1.38
C LYS A 146 0.00 20.70 2.84
N LYS A 147 -0.59 19.54 3.11
CA LYS A 147 -0.86 19.04 4.45
C LYS A 147 -0.93 17.52 4.42
N ILE A 148 -0.34 16.87 5.41
CA ILE A 148 -0.51 15.44 5.62
C ILE A 148 -1.63 15.17 6.61
N HIS A 149 -2.37 14.10 6.36
CA HIS A 149 -3.32 13.53 7.30
C HIS A 149 -2.72 12.24 7.84
N TYR A 150 -2.72 12.05 9.16
CA TYR A 150 -2.11 10.88 9.77
C TYR A 150 -2.78 10.46 11.07
N ILE A 151 -2.64 9.19 11.43
CA ILE A 151 -2.85 8.69 12.79
C ILE A 151 -1.49 8.31 13.38
N GLN A 152 -1.36 8.45 14.71
CA GLN A 152 -0.13 8.11 15.42
C GLN A 152 -0.42 7.15 16.55
N ASN A 153 0.38 6.09 16.63
CA ASN A 153 0.41 5.13 17.73
C ASN A 153 1.77 5.24 18.45
N GLU A 154 1.75 5.10 19.77
CA GLU A 154 2.94 4.96 20.61
C GLU A 154 2.91 3.62 21.33
N TYR A 155 3.97 2.83 21.19
CA TYR A 155 4.14 1.58 21.93
C TYR A 155 5.55 1.51 22.52
N LYS A 156 5.64 1.39 23.85
CA LYS A 156 6.92 1.38 24.59
C LYS A 156 7.84 2.55 24.22
N GLY A 157 7.27 3.75 24.11
CA GLY A 157 8.00 4.98 23.76
C GLY A 157 8.44 5.08 22.29
N LYS A 158 8.02 4.14 21.43
CA LYS A 158 8.29 4.17 19.98
C LYS A 158 7.04 4.56 19.21
N ASN A 159 7.19 5.53 18.31
CA ASN A 159 6.11 6.07 17.51
C ASN A 159 5.96 5.35 16.17
N THR A 160 4.72 5.24 15.72
CA THR A 160 4.35 4.84 14.36
C THR A 160 3.31 5.81 13.83
N ARG A 161 3.54 6.34 12.62
CA ARG A 161 2.55 7.13 11.89
C ARG A 161 2.06 6.36 10.69
N PHE A 162 0.75 6.38 10.49
CA PHE A 162 0.11 5.96 9.24
C PHE A 162 -0.40 7.23 8.55
N ILE A 163 -0.03 7.42 7.29
CA ILE A 163 -0.23 8.67 6.55
C ILE A 163 -0.98 8.35 5.27
N SER A 164 -2.02 9.13 4.96
CA SER A 164 -2.80 8.92 3.75
C SER A 164 -2.16 9.57 2.52
N GLY A 165 -2.11 8.84 1.41
CA GLY A 165 -1.93 9.34 0.05
C GLY A 165 -3.08 8.89 -0.84
N PHE A 166 -4.32 9.06 -0.37
CA PHE A 166 -5.50 8.43 -0.96
C PHE A 166 -5.65 8.72 -2.46
N GLU A 167 -5.46 9.98 -2.87
CA GLU A 167 -5.59 10.43 -4.25
C GLU A 167 -4.58 9.79 -5.21
N THR A 168 -3.42 9.37 -4.71
CA THR A 168 -2.42 8.64 -5.50
C THR A 168 -2.56 7.13 -5.37
N ARG A 169 -3.71 6.64 -4.87
CA ARG A 169 -3.95 5.20 -4.58
C ARG A 169 -2.89 4.61 -3.67
N SER A 170 -2.43 5.37 -2.66
CA SER A 170 -1.41 4.88 -1.75
C SER A 170 -1.54 5.38 -0.31
N PHE A 171 -0.71 4.82 0.55
CA PHE A 171 -0.53 5.29 1.92
C PHE A 171 0.85 4.85 2.43
N ALA A 172 1.29 5.43 3.54
CA ALA A 172 2.56 5.07 4.15
C ALA A 172 2.41 4.73 5.64
N THR A 173 3.28 3.83 6.09
CA THR A 173 3.58 3.59 7.50
C THR A 173 5.03 4.00 7.75
N ILE A 174 5.27 4.84 8.75
CA ILE A 174 6.62 5.22 9.18
C ILE A 174 6.74 4.90 10.66
N THR A 175 7.74 4.12 11.04
CA THR A 175 7.85 3.60 12.40
C THR A 175 9.28 3.65 12.96
N GLU A 176 9.37 3.94 14.26
CA GLU A 176 10.59 3.77 15.07
C GLU A 176 10.74 2.33 15.58
N ASN A 177 9.68 1.53 15.47
CA ASN A 177 9.63 0.20 16.02
C ASN A 177 10.03 -0.85 14.98
N GLU A 178 11.34 -1.13 14.92
CA GLU A 178 11.90 -2.15 14.03
C GLU A 178 11.29 -3.54 14.21
N TYR A 179 11.02 -3.96 15.45
CA TYR A 179 10.35 -5.24 15.70
C TYR A 179 8.95 -5.26 15.08
N TYR A 180 8.16 -4.19 15.29
CA TYR A 180 6.87 -4.07 14.63
C TYR A 180 7.00 -4.11 13.11
N ALA A 181 7.98 -3.39 12.53
CA ALA A 181 8.18 -3.38 11.09
C ALA A 181 8.49 -4.77 10.52
N ARG A 182 9.50 -5.46 11.08
CA ARG A 182 10.07 -6.68 10.49
C ARG A 182 9.30 -7.94 10.85
N GLU A 183 8.81 -8.03 12.08
CA GLU A 183 8.23 -9.27 12.61
C GLU A 183 6.70 -9.28 12.55
N ILE A 184 6.07 -8.11 12.36
CA ILE A 184 4.61 -7.99 12.37
C ILE A 184 4.09 -7.33 11.09
N HIS A 185 4.67 -6.19 10.73
CA HIS A 185 4.12 -5.36 9.67
C HIS A 185 4.38 -5.98 8.30
N LEU A 186 5.64 -6.19 7.93
CA LEU A 186 6.00 -6.76 6.63
C LEU A 186 5.39 -8.15 6.39
N PRO A 187 5.44 -9.10 7.34
CA PRO A 187 4.94 -10.45 7.08
C PRO A 187 3.40 -10.55 7.06
N HIS A 188 2.70 -9.63 7.74
CA HIS A 188 1.25 -9.77 7.96
C HIS A 188 0.47 -8.50 7.61
N ASN A 189 0.77 -7.37 8.26
CA ASN A 189 -0.08 -6.19 8.15
C ASN A 189 0.04 -5.45 6.81
N ALA A 190 1.21 -5.45 6.17
CA ALA A 190 1.46 -4.65 4.97
C ALA A 190 0.44 -4.98 3.87
N ARG A 191 0.35 -6.27 3.54
CA ARG A 191 -0.61 -6.81 2.57
C ARG A 191 -2.05 -6.72 3.04
N THR A 192 -2.30 -7.01 4.31
CA THR A 192 -3.64 -6.97 4.89
C THR A 192 -4.23 -5.55 4.84
N TYR A 193 -3.45 -4.55 5.21
CA TYR A 193 -3.85 -3.14 5.12
C TYR A 193 -4.03 -2.70 3.67
N LEU A 194 -3.20 -3.20 2.76
CA LEU A 194 -3.37 -2.92 1.34
C LEU A 194 -4.65 -3.54 0.77
N LYS A 195 -5.02 -4.78 1.15
CA LYS A 195 -6.32 -5.38 0.79
C LYS A 195 -7.49 -4.54 1.30
N LEU A 196 -7.45 -4.11 2.57
CA LEU A 196 -8.46 -3.22 3.15
C LEU A 196 -8.55 -1.89 2.41
N PHE A 197 -7.41 -1.30 2.06
CA PHE A 197 -7.33 -0.04 1.33
C PHE A 197 -7.93 -0.13 -0.07
N VAL A 198 -7.57 -1.18 -0.83
CA VAL A 198 -8.10 -1.44 -2.18
C VAL A 198 -9.62 -1.62 -2.11
N TYR A 199 -10.10 -2.44 -1.17
CA TYR A 199 -11.53 -2.67 -1.00
C TYR A 199 -12.27 -1.36 -0.66
N PHE A 200 -11.74 -0.58 0.29
CA PHE A 200 -12.30 0.72 0.66
C PHE A 200 -12.29 1.72 -0.50
N SER A 201 -11.19 1.80 -1.24
CA SER A 201 -11.04 2.70 -2.39
C SER A 201 -12.02 2.39 -3.52
N ARG A 202 -12.25 1.10 -3.80
CA ARG A 202 -13.15 0.66 -4.87
C ARG A 202 -14.63 0.71 -4.50
N TYR A 203 -14.97 0.30 -3.29
CA TYR A 203 -16.35 0.04 -2.90
C TYR A 203 -16.89 1.03 -1.86
N GLY A 204 -16.07 1.95 -1.35
CA GLY A 204 -16.46 2.93 -0.34
C GLY A 204 -16.87 2.31 1.00
N THR A 205 -16.49 1.06 1.26
CA THR A 205 -16.85 0.31 2.47
C THR A 205 -15.63 -0.38 3.06
N LEU A 206 -15.61 -0.54 4.39
CA LEU A 206 -14.53 -1.22 5.10
C LEU A 206 -14.96 -2.66 5.43
N PRO A 207 -14.27 -3.70 4.92
CA PRO A 207 -14.65 -5.09 5.18
C PRO A 207 -14.01 -5.62 6.47
N SER A 208 -14.09 -4.86 7.57
CA SER A 208 -13.48 -5.24 8.85
C SER A 208 -14.20 -4.63 10.05
N GLN A 209 -14.31 -5.42 11.12
CA GLN A 209 -14.84 -4.96 12.41
C GLN A 209 -13.74 -4.52 13.39
N GLN A 210 -12.46 -4.72 13.04
CA GLN A 210 -11.36 -4.40 13.93
C GLN A 210 -11.14 -2.89 14.07
N MET A 211 -10.61 -2.50 15.22
CA MET A 211 -10.39 -1.10 15.57
C MET A 211 -9.39 -0.41 14.63
N MET A 212 -8.23 -1.01 14.39
CA MET A 212 -7.17 -0.41 13.58
C MET A 212 -7.61 -0.19 12.11
N PRO A 213 -8.22 -1.17 11.42
CA PRO A 213 -8.85 -0.95 10.11
C PRO A 213 -9.85 0.20 10.07
N ARG A 214 -10.66 0.41 11.12
CA ARG A 214 -11.61 1.54 11.20
C ARG A 214 -10.90 2.89 11.28
N PHE A 215 -9.80 2.98 12.06
CA PHE A 215 -8.96 4.17 12.09
C PHE A 215 -8.31 4.46 10.73
N LEU A 216 -7.80 3.43 10.05
CA LEU A 216 -7.25 3.56 8.71
C LEU A 216 -8.29 4.02 7.70
N ALA A 217 -9.49 3.45 7.69
CA ALA A 217 -10.57 3.90 6.81
C ALA A 217 -10.96 5.37 7.04
N ASN A 218 -11.05 5.80 8.30
CA ASN A 218 -11.31 7.19 8.61
C ASN A 218 -10.17 8.11 8.13
N LEU A 219 -8.92 7.67 8.30
CA LEU A 219 -7.74 8.38 7.79
C LEU A 219 -7.79 8.50 6.26
N TRP A 220 -8.07 7.41 5.55
CA TRP A 220 -8.17 7.41 4.08
C TRP A 220 -9.30 8.31 3.59
N ALA A 221 -10.48 8.23 4.21
CA ALA A 221 -11.60 9.12 3.95
C ALA A 221 -11.25 10.60 4.15
N SER A 222 -10.36 10.91 5.11
CA SER A 222 -9.98 12.30 5.40
C SER A 222 -9.16 12.99 4.31
N ALA A 223 -8.51 12.21 3.45
CA ALA A 223 -7.72 12.71 2.32
C ALA A 223 -8.41 12.47 0.97
N GLN A 224 -9.61 11.89 0.97
CA GLN A 224 -10.39 11.66 -0.24
C GLN A 224 -11.10 12.95 -0.67
N SER A 225 -10.90 13.34 -1.91
CA SER A 225 -11.60 14.44 -2.57
C SER A 225 -13.11 14.22 -2.52
N LEU A 226 -13.83 15.31 -2.25
CA LEU A 226 -15.29 15.33 -2.16
C LEU A 226 -15.88 14.45 -1.02
N ASN A 227 -15.06 13.90 -0.13
CA ASN A 227 -15.53 13.17 1.04
C ASN A 227 -15.62 14.10 2.26
N THR A 228 -16.80 14.19 2.86
CA THR A 228 -17.05 14.98 4.08
C THR A 228 -17.37 14.12 5.30
N ALA A 229 -17.29 12.79 5.19
CA ALA A 229 -17.72 11.84 6.21
C ALA A 229 -16.62 11.48 7.21
N ALA A 230 -15.37 11.91 6.98
CA ALA A 230 -14.26 11.61 7.88
C ALA A 230 -14.44 12.34 9.23
N ASN A 231 -14.28 11.60 10.34
CA ASN A 231 -14.31 12.17 11.68
C ASN A 231 -12.95 12.82 12.00
N PRO A 232 -12.87 14.16 12.16
CA PRO A 232 -11.62 14.86 12.44
C PRO A 232 -11.01 14.54 13.81
N ALA A 233 -11.78 13.94 14.74
CA ALA A 233 -11.24 13.52 16.04
C ALA A 233 -10.35 12.27 15.95
N LEU A 234 -10.37 11.55 14.82
CA LEU A 234 -9.68 10.27 14.67
C LEU A 234 -8.44 10.35 13.76
N TYR A 235 -8.01 11.56 13.37
CA TYR A 235 -6.75 11.80 12.69
C TYR A 235 -6.15 13.15 13.12
N LYS A 236 -4.88 13.35 12.78
CA LYS A 236 -4.13 14.57 12.95
C LYS A 236 -3.76 15.15 11.59
N GLU A 237 -3.54 16.45 11.59
CA GLU A 237 -3.12 17.21 10.43
C GLU A 237 -1.78 17.89 10.72
N GLU A 238 -0.87 17.89 9.76
CA GLU A 238 0.39 18.63 9.84
C GLU A 238 0.65 19.34 8.51
N TYR A 239 0.81 20.66 8.54
CA TYR A 239 1.08 21.46 7.36
C TYR A 239 2.50 21.23 6.87
N ILE A 240 2.66 21.21 5.55
CA ILE A 240 3.96 21.16 4.91
C ILE A 240 4.45 22.59 4.78
N GLU A 241 5.51 22.92 5.53
CA GLU A 241 6.13 24.25 5.45
C GLU A 241 6.70 24.50 4.04
N PRO A 242 6.61 25.74 3.52
CA PRO A 242 7.15 26.12 2.21
C PRO A 242 8.67 25.95 2.09
#